data_AF-A0A2D5BR32-F1
#
_entry.id   AF-A0A2D5BR32-F1
#
_cell.length_a   1.000
_cell.length_b   1.000
_cell.length_c   1.000
_cell.angle_alpha   90.00
_cell.angle_beta   90.00
_cell.angle_gamma   90.00
#
_symmetry.space_group_name_H-M   'P 1'
#
loop_
_entity.id
_entity.type
_entity.pdbx_description
1 polymer ?
#
loop_
_entity_poly.entity_id
_entity_poly.type
_entity_poly.pdbx_seq_one_letter_code
_entity_poly.pdbx_strand_id
1 'polypeptide(L)' 'MNIEEVKALDDGDLRVQVDRCRKELFNLRVKAATESIDNPREIRSLRHDVARLLTERRRRDIEGSQS' A
#
# COMPACT_ATOMS: atom_id res chain seq x y z
N MET A 1 7.61 3.33 -1.98
CA MET A 1 7.55 3.94 -0.64
C MET A 1 8.59 3.32 0.29
N ASN A 2 9.20 4.10 1.18
CA ASN A 2 10.18 3.63 2.16
C ASN A 2 9.53 3.36 3.52
N ILE A 3 10.15 2.54 4.36
CA ILE A 3 9.59 2.16 5.67
C ILE A 3 9.47 3.35 6.62
N GLU A 4 10.42 4.28 6.60
CA GLU A 4 10.40 5.46 7.46
C GLU A 4 9.24 6.40 7.14
N GLU A 5 8.88 6.52 5.85
CA GLU A 5 7.69 7.27 5.42
C GLU A 5 6.41 6.62 5.96
N VAL A 6 6.33 5.28 5.91
CA VAL A 6 5.17 4.52 6.40
C VAL A 6 4.98 4.69 7.91
N LYS A 7 6.07 4.67 8.69
CA LYS A 7 6.01 4.86 10.15
C LYS A 7 5.63 6.28 10.55
N ALA A 8 5.96 7.28 9.74
CA ALA A 8 5.67 8.68 10.01
C ALA A 8 4.19 9.06 9.82
N LEU A 9 3.41 8.23 9.11
CA LEU A 9 1.97 8.45 8.91
C LEU A 9 1.19 8.17 10.19
N ASP A 10 0.14 8.96 10.44
CA ASP A 10 -0.85 8.62 11.46
C ASP A 10 -1.79 7.49 10.99
N ASP A 11 -2.64 6.98 11.88
CA ASP A 11 -3.53 5.85 11.56
C ASP A 11 -4.59 6.17 10.49
N GLY A 12 -5.06 7.42 10.45
CA GLY A 12 -5.99 7.91 9.44
C GLY A 12 -5.31 7.98 8.07
N ASP A 13 -4.12 8.58 8.03
CA ASP A 13 -3.29 8.69 6.84
C ASP A 13 -2.86 7.32 6.31
N LEU A 14 -2.49 6.39 7.19
CA LEU A 14 -2.21 5.00 6.80
C LEU A 14 -3.39 4.37 6.06
N ARG A 15 -4.62 4.57 6.56
CA ARG A 15 -5.83 4.03 5.93
C ARG A 15 -6.07 4.66 4.56
N VAL A 16 -5.97 5.98 4.47
CA VAL A 16 -6.12 6.72 3.20
C VAL A 16 -5.09 6.24 2.17
N GLN A 17 -3.84 6.06 2.57
CA GLN A 17 -2.77 5.61 1.68
C GLN A 17 -2.95 4.16 1.24
N VAL A 18 -3.42 3.27 2.11
CA VAL A 18 -3.77 1.90 1.72
C VAL A 18 -4.84 1.90 0.63
N ASP A 19 -5.90 2.69 0.81
CA ASP A 19 -7.01 2.73 -0.15
C ASP A 19 -6.57 3.35 -1.48
N ARG A 20 -5.73 4.39 -1.44
CA ARG A 20 -5.12 4.98 -2.63
C ARG A 20 -4.26 3.98 -3.39
N CYS A 21 -3.29 3.33 -2.74
CA CYS A 21 -2.40 2.37 -3.39
C CYS A 21 -3.17 1.16 -3.95
N ARG A 22 -4.23 0.71 -3.27
CA ARG A 22 -5.11 -0.36 -3.76
C ARG A 22 -5.89 0.04 -5.00
N LYS A 23 -6.45 1.26 -5.03
CA LYS A 23 -7.17 1.79 -6.19
C LYS A 23 -6.23 1.91 -7.40
N GLU A 24 -5.03 2.42 -7.19
CA GLU A 24 -4.02 2.53 -8.24
C GLU A 24 -3.58 1.16 -8.77
N LEU A 25 -3.33 0.21 -7.87
CA LEU A 25 -3.03 -1.17 -8.25
C LEU A 25 -4.17 -1.82 -9.05
N PHE A 26 -5.43 -1.57 -8.67
CA PHE A 26 -6.59 -2.06 -9.41
C PHE A 26 -6.63 -1.48 -10.83
N ASN A 27 -6.48 -0.15 -10.96
CA ASN A 27 -6.47 0.53 -12.25
C ASN A 27 -5.36 -0.02 -13.17
N LEU A 28 -4.15 -0.22 -12.65
CA LEU A 28 -3.05 -0.81 -13.42
C LEU A 28 -3.33 -2.25 -13.84
N ARG A 29 -3.99 -3.05 -12.99
CA ARG A 29 -4.36 -4.43 -13.34
C ARG A 29 -5.44 -4.48 -14.41
N VAL A 30 -6.41 -3.58 -14.36
CA VAL A 30 -7.43 -3.47 -15.41
C VAL A 30 -6.78 -3.02 -16.72
N LYS A 31 -5.92 -1.99 -16.69
CA LYS A 31 -5.17 -1.54 -17.87
C LYS A 31 -4.32 -2.65 -18.46
N ALA A 32 -3.62 -3.42 -17.63
CA ALA A 32 -2.80 -4.55 -18.06
C ALA A 32 -3.60 -5.71 -18.67
N ALA A 33 -4.89 -5.80 -18.37
CA ALA A 33 -5.77 -6.81 -18.96
C ALA A 33 -6.31 -6.37 -20.33
N THR A 34 -6.47 -5.07 -20.56
CA THR A 34 -6.98 -4.53 -21.83
C THR A 34 -5.87 -4.22 -22.83
N GLU A 35 -4.69 -3.81 -22.34
CA GLU A 35 -3.59 -3.32 -23.15
C GLU A 35 -2.23 -3.74 -22.55
N SER A 36 -1.19 -3.67 -23.37
CA SER A 36 0.19 -3.79 -22.87
C SER A 36 0.52 -2.56 -22.03
N ILE A 37 0.98 -2.79 -20.80
CA ILE A 37 1.40 -1.72 -19.89
C ILE A 37 2.88 -1.39 -20.08
N ASP A 38 3.21 -0.11 -20.07
CA ASP A 38 4.57 0.39 -20.30
C ASP A 38 5.54 -0.04 -19.19
N ASN A 39 5.07 -0.09 -17.94
CA ASN A 39 5.90 -0.41 -16.79
C ASN A 39 5.27 -1.48 -15.85
N PRO A 40 5.44 -2.78 -16.16
CA PRO A 40 4.99 -3.86 -15.29
C PRO A 40 5.60 -3.85 -13.88
N ARG A 41 6.73 -3.15 -13.66
CA ARG A 41 7.37 -3.06 -12.35
C ARG A 41 6.56 -2.23 -11.36
N GLU A 42 5.73 -1.31 -11.84
CA GLU A 42 4.84 -0.50 -10.98
C GLU A 42 3.83 -1.35 -10.22
N ILE A 43 3.26 -2.38 -10.87
CA ILE A 43 2.37 -3.33 -10.20
C ILE A 43 3.10 -3.99 -9.02
N ARG A 44 4.35 -4.42 -9.21
CA ARG A 44 5.15 -5.00 -8.13
C ARG A 44 5.44 -3.98 -7.04
N SER A 45 5.81 -2.76 -7.41
CA SER A 45 6.09 -1.66 -6.48
C SER A 45 4.88 -1.36 -5.59
N LEU A 46 3.71 -1.14 -6.19
CA LEU A 46 2.47 -0.84 -5.48
C LEU A 46 2.04 -1.99 -4.56
N ARG A 47 2.23 -3.25 -4.97
CA ARG A 47 1.98 -4.39 -4.06
C ARG A 47 2.87 -4.35 -2.82
N HIS A 48 4.16 -4.03 -2.99
CA HIS A 48 5.08 -3.91 -1.86
C HIS A 48 4.69 -2.73 -0.96
N ASP A 49 4.27 -1.61 -1.53
CA ASP A 49 3.85 -0.44 -0.77
C ASP A 49 2.56 -0.73 0.04
N VAL A 50 1.56 -1.38 -0.56
CA VAL A 50 0.36 -1.86 0.16
C VAL A 50 0.74 -2.82 1.29
N ALA A 51 1.67 -3.75 1.05
CA ALA A 51 2.11 -4.70 2.08
C ALA A 51 2.76 -3.98 3.27
N ARG A 52 3.66 -3.02 3.02
CA ARG A 52 4.31 -2.22 4.07
C ARG A 52 3.31 -1.45 4.92
N LEU A 53 2.36 -0.77 4.28
CA LEU A 53 1.31 -0.01 4.97
C LEU A 53 0.44 -0.91 5.85
N LEU A 54 0.04 -2.09 5.35
CA LEU A 54 -0.76 -3.05 6.11
C LEU A 54 0.03 -3.68 7.26
N THR A 55 1.32 -3.95 7.07
CA THR A 55 2.20 -4.46 8.12
C THR A 55 2.33 -3.45 9.25
N GLU A 56 2.55 -2.16 8.94
CA GLU A 56 2.63 -1.12 9.94
C GLU A 56 1.32 -0.97 10.72
N ARG A 57 0.19 -0.93 10.02
CA ARG A 57 -1.12 -0.88 10.67
C ARG A 57 -1.34 -2.07 11.61
N ARG A 58 -0.99 -3.28 11.15
CA ARG A 58 -1.10 -4.50 11.97
C ARG A 58 -0.16 -4.46 13.17
N ARG A 59 1.04 -3.89 13.04
CA ARG A 59 1.99 -3.71 14.14
C ARG A 59 1.38 -2.84 15.23
N ARG A 60 0.79 -1.70 14.86
CA ARG A 60 0.09 -0.79 15.79
C ARG A 60 -1.10 -1.45 16.46
N ASP A 61 -1.91 -2.21 15.72
CA ASP A 61 -3.04 -2.96 16.28
C ASP A 61 -2.57 -3.94 17.38
N ILE A 62 -1.45 -4.63 17.16
CA ILE A 62 -0.87 -5.57 18.13
C ILE A 62 -0.33 -4.83 19.37
N GLU A 63 0.42 -3.74 19.16
CA GLU A 63 0.96 -2.92 20.26
C GLU A 63 -0.15 -2.32 21.14
N GLY A 64 -1.22 -1.80 20.53
CA GLY A 64 -2.38 -1.26 21.25
C GLY A 64 -3.22 -2.32 21.97
N SER A 65 -3.20 -3.58 21.52
CA SER A 65 -3.92 -4.69 22.17
C SER A 65 -3.15 -5.33 23.33
N GLN A 66 -1.87 -4.97 23.51
CA GLN A 66 -0.99 -5.48 24.58
C GLN A 66 -0.96 -4.56 25.81
N SER A 67 -1.75 -3.46 25.80
CA SER A 67 -1.86 -2.47 26.89
C SER A 67 -3.16 -2.63 27.68
#